data_AF-A0A7Y0SG17-F1
#
_entry.id   AF-A0A7Y0SG17-F1
#
_cell.length_a   1.000
_cell.length_b   1.000
_cell.length_c   1.000
_cell.angle_alpha   90.00
_cell.angle_beta   90.00
_cell.angle_gamma   90.00
#
_symmetry.space_group_name_H-M   'P 1'
#
loop_
_entity.id
_entity.type
_entity.pdbx_description
1 polymer ?
#
loop_
_entity_poly.entity_id
_entity_poly.type
_entity_poly.pdbx_seq_one_letter_code
_entity_poly.pdbx_strand_id
1 'polypeptide(L)'
;DDDVTISKNAWAKNFPDSSKMFIEVGTTVKVRDLNRGIIVQSGNDACVAMAEHIAGSEDAFVDLMNAWANTLGMTNSHFANVHGL
;
A
#
# COMPACT_ATOMS: atom_id res chain seq x y z
N ASP A 1 -9.80 -12.85 -7.64
CA ASP A 1 -8.90 -12.44 -8.75
C ASP A 1 -9.19 -10.98 -9.07
N ASP A 2 -8.98 -10.15 -8.08
CA ASP A 2 -9.61 -8.83 -8.02
C ASP A 2 -8.71 -7.82 -8.71
N ASP A 3 -9.35 -6.85 -9.35
CA ASP A 3 -8.72 -5.81 -10.13
C ASP A 3 -8.72 -4.50 -9.34
N VAL A 4 -7.54 -3.87 -9.26
CA VAL A 4 -7.33 -2.59 -8.60
C VAL A 4 -7.04 -1.52 -9.64
N THR A 5 -7.90 -0.51 -9.71
CA THR A 5 -7.64 0.69 -10.51
C THR A 5 -6.66 1.60 -9.79
N ILE A 6 -5.55 1.94 -10.45
CA ILE A 6 -4.48 2.72 -9.84
C ILE A 6 -4.88 4.20 -9.76
N SER A 7 -4.93 4.72 -8.53
CA SER A 7 -5.24 6.11 -8.27
C SER A 7 -4.08 7.05 -8.64
N LYS A 8 -4.32 8.36 -8.54
CA LYS A 8 -3.25 9.35 -8.65
C LYS A 8 -2.23 9.23 -7.52
N ASN A 9 -2.65 8.82 -6.31
CA ASN A 9 -1.78 8.71 -5.14
C ASN A 9 -0.83 7.52 -5.28
N ALA A 10 -1.35 6.38 -5.75
CA ALA A 10 -0.59 5.17 -6.01
C ALA A 10 0.32 5.24 -7.26
N TRP A 11 0.38 6.36 -7.97
CA TRP A 11 1.20 6.46 -9.16
C TRP A 11 2.69 6.38 -8.81
N ALA A 12 3.43 5.49 -9.48
CA ALA A 12 4.87 5.32 -9.31
C ALA A 12 5.72 6.60 -9.45
N LYS A 13 5.19 7.66 -10.09
CA LYS A 13 5.86 8.96 -10.18
C LYS A 13 5.89 9.72 -8.83
N ASN A 14 4.98 9.42 -7.91
CA ASN A 14 4.95 10.05 -6.58
C ASN A 14 6.01 9.49 -5.63
N PHE A 15 6.68 8.40 -6.03
CA PHE A 15 7.68 7.70 -5.24
C PHE A 15 9.05 7.83 -5.92
N PRO A 16 9.63 9.04 -6.05
CA PRO A 16 11.01 9.18 -6.53
C PRO A 16 11.97 8.51 -5.53
N ASP A 17 13.08 7.98 -6.05
CA ASP A 17 14.18 7.43 -5.26
C ASP A 17 13.81 6.37 -4.20
N SER A 18 12.71 5.63 -4.42
CA SER A 18 12.26 4.52 -3.57
C SER A 18 11.86 3.30 -4.39
N SER A 19 11.74 2.16 -3.73
CA SER A 19 11.34 0.89 -4.34
C SER A 19 9.89 0.93 -4.82
N LYS A 20 9.64 0.44 -6.04
CA LYS A 20 8.33 0.55 -6.70
C LYS A 20 8.15 -0.46 -7.84
N MET A 21 6.89 -0.74 -8.17
CA MET A 21 6.48 -1.60 -9.29
C MET A 21 6.39 -0.88 -10.63
N PHE A 22 6.46 0.45 -10.64
CA PHE A 22 6.29 1.29 -11.83
C PHE A 22 4.85 1.29 -12.38
N ILE A 23 3.84 1.14 -11.52
CA ILE A 23 2.42 1.19 -11.92
C ILE A 23 1.99 2.61 -12.31
N GLU A 24 1.08 2.71 -13.28
CA GLU A 24 0.64 3.98 -13.87
C GLU A 24 -0.82 4.30 -13.51
N VAL A 25 -1.10 5.57 -13.21
CA VAL A 25 -2.46 6.05 -12.89
C VAL A 25 -3.47 5.68 -13.98
N GLY A 26 -4.66 5.25 -13.57
CA GLY A 26 -5.75 4.86 -14.47
C GLY A 26 -5.60 3.47 -15.09
N THR A 27 -4.45 2.82 -14.92
CA THR A 27 -4.31 1.40 -15.26
C THR A 27 -4.99 0.51 -14.23
N THR A 28 -5.15 -0.77 -14.57
CA THR A 28 -5.71 -1.78 -13.66
C THR A 28 -4.68 -2.88 -13.45
N VAL A 29 -4.43 -3.24 -12.19
CA VAL A 29 -3.47 -4.27 -11.79
C VAL A 29 -4.16 -5.30 -10.89
N LYS A 30 -3.85 -6.58 -11.06
CA LYS A 30 -4.40 -7.64 -10.22
C LYS A 30 -3.88 -7.53 -8.79
N VAL A 31 -4.76 -7.77 -7.81
CA VAL A 31 -4.40 -7.84 -6.38
C VAL A 31 -3.21 -8.78 -6.14
N ARG A 32 -3.16 -9.91 -6.82
CA ARG A 32 -2.05 -10.87 -6.72
C ARG A 32 -0.70 -10.24 -7.08
N ASP A 33 -0.68 -9.44 -8.14
CA ASP A 33 0.56 -8.87 -8.65
C ASP A 33 1.01 -7.69 -7.78
N LEU A 34 0.08 -6.87 -7.30
CA LEU A 34 0.35 -5.84 -6.28
C LEU A 34 0.91 -6.45 -4.99
N ASN A 35 0.25 -7.48 -4.46
CA ASN A 35 0.72 -8.17 -3.25
C ASN A 35 2.13 -8.76 -3.45
N ARG A 36 2.40 -9.34 -4.63
CA ARG A 36 3.74 -9.83 -4.97
C ARG A 36 4.75 -8.69 -5.03
N GLY A 37 4.40 -7.53 -5.57
CA GLY A 37 5.27 -6.36 -5.62
C GLY A 37 5.58 -5.78 -4.24
N ILE A 38 4.59 -5.75 -3.33
CA ILE A 38 4.80 -5.38 -1.92
C ILE A 38 5.81 -6.33 -1.28
N ILE A 39 5.58 -7.63 -1.36
CA ILE A 39 6.39 -8.62 -0.62
C ILE A 39 7.79 -8.78 -1.23
N VAL A 40 7.91 -8.79 -2.56
CA VAL A 40 9.18 -9.11 -3.24
C VAL A 40 10.02 -7.87 -3.52
N GLN A 41 9.39 -6.76 -3.93
CA GLN A 41 10.10 -5.54 -4.31
C GLN A 41 9.97 -4.42 -3.27
N SER A 42 9.17 -4.60 -2.21
CA SER A 42 8.87 -3.53 -1.25
C SER A 42 8.32 -2.27 -1.96
N GLY A 43 7.46 -2.48 -2.96
CA GLY A 43 6.96 -1.39 -3.81
C GLY A 43 6.01 -0.45 -3.08
N ASN A 44 6.40 0.81 -2.89
CA ASN A 44 5.61 1.80 -2.17
C ASN A 44 4.31 2.17 -2.93
N ASP A 45 4.40 2.25 -4.25
CA ASP A 45 3.25 2.46 -5.14
C ASP A 45 2.20 1.35 -4.98
N ALA A 46 2.66 0.10 -4.87
CA ALA A 46 1.80 -1.04 -4.63
C ALA A 46 1.17 -1.04 -3.23
N CYS A 47 1.90 -0.60 -2.20
CA CYS A 47 1.36 -0.44 -0.85
C CYS A 47 0.18 0.54 -0.83
N VAL A 48 0.34 1.72 -1.46
CA VAL A 48 -0.73 2.72 -1.55
C VAL A 48 -1.93 2.19 -2.34
N ALA A 49 -1.70 1.57 -3.50
CA ALA A 49 -2.79 0.99 -4.29
C ALA A 49 -3.62 -0.04 -3.49
N MET A 50 -2.94 -0.93 -2.76
CA MET A 50 -3.60 -1.95 -1.96
C MET A 50 -4.31 -1.37 -0.73
N ALA A 51 -3.72 -0.37 -0.08
CA ALA A 51 -4.33 0.32 1.06
C ALA A 51 -5.65 0.99 0.67
N GLU A 52 -5.65 1.76 -0.41
CA GLU A 52 -6.85 2.42 -0.95
C GLU A 52 -7.90 1.38 -1.40
N HIS A 53 -7.47 0.26 -1.99
CA HIS A 53 -8.39 -0.80 -2.40
C HIS A 53 -9.09 -1.48 -1.22
N ILE A 54 -8.36 -1.73 -0.12
CA ILE A 54 -8.88 -2.47 1.05
C ILE A 54 -9.70 -1.57 1.98
N ALA A 55 -9.21 -0.37 2.27
CA ALA A 55 -9.76 0.49 3.30
C ALA A 55 -10.39 1.78 2.77
N GLY A 56 -10.29 2.04 1.46
CA GLY A 56 -10.80 3.26 0.80
C GLY A 56 -9.84 4.45 0.84
N SER A 57 -8.87 4.47 1.77
CA SER A 57 -7.80 5.45 1.84
C SER A 57 -6.57 4.89 2.57
N GLU A 58 -5.42 5.56 2.41
CA GLU A 58 -4.20 5.23 3.17
C GLU A 58 -4.41 5.42 4.68
N ASP A 59 -5.01 6.54 5.10
CA ASP A 59 -5.27 6.83 6.52
C ASP A 59 -6.13 5.73 7.17
N ALA A 60 -7.21 5.31 6.50
CA ALA A 60 -8.07 4.24 7.00
C ALA A 60 -7.33 2.90 7.09
N PHE A 61 -6.38 2.65 6.19
CA PHE A 61 -5.53 1.46 6.26
C PHE A 61 -4.51 1.55 7.40
N VAL A 62 -3.93 2.73 7.65
CA VAL A 62 -3.03 2.96 8.81
C VAL A 62 -3.77 2.73 10.12
N ASP A 63 -5.03 3.17 10.23
CA ASP A 63 -5.87 2.87 11.39
C ASP A 63 -6.04 1.34 11.58
N LEU A 64 -6.25 0.60 10.49
CA LEU A 64 -6.31 -0.87 10.52
C LEU A 64 -4.98 -1.49 10.94
N MET A 65 -3.84 -0.98 10.46
CA MET A 65 -2.51 -1.44 10.86
C MET A 65 -2.28 -1.25 12.36
N ASN A 66 -2.66 -0.09 12.91
CA ASN A 66 -2.53 0.19 14.35
C ASN A 66 -3.54 -0.61 15.19
N ALA A 67 -4.76 -0.88 14.67
CA ALA A 67 -5.70 -1.77 15.32
C ALA A 67 -5.15 -3.21 15.43
N TRP A 68 -4.45 -3.69 14.39
CA TRP A 68 -3.72 -4.96 14.45
C TRP A 68 -2.55 -4.92 15.43
N ALA A 69 -1.75 -3.86 15.44
CA ALA A 69 -0.66 -3.69 16.39
C ALA A 69 -1.15 -3.80 17.84
N ASN A 70 -2.27 -3.14 18.17
CA ASN A 70 -2.90 -3.24 19.48
C ASN A 70 -3.37 -4.68 19.79
N THR A 71 -4.05 -5.32 18.83
CA THR A 71 -4.55 -6.71 18.97
C THR A 71 -3.40 -7.70 19.22
N LEU A 72 -2.22 -7.45 18.63
CA LEU A 72 -1.02 -8.27 18.79
C LEU A 72 -0.18 -7.90 20.03
N GLY A 73 -0.59 -6.90 20.81
CA GLY A 73 0.15 -6.44 22.00
C GLY A 73 1.43 -5.67 21.67
N MET A 74 1.54 -5.09 20.48
CA MET A 74 2.71 -4.34 20.02
C MET A 74 2.74 -2.92 20.61
N THR A 75 2.91 -2.80 21.93
CA THR A 75 2.82 -1.52 22.66
C THR A 75 3.92 -0.51 22.34
N ASN A 76 5.00 -0.95 21.67
CA ASN A 76 6.12 -0.11 21.24
C ASN A 76 6.17 0.05 19.72
N SER A 77 5.03 -0.08 19.04
CA SER A 77 4.92 0.07 17.60
C SER A 77 3.77 1.01 17.25
N HIS A 78 4.00 1.84 16.24
CA HIS A 78 3.00 2.74 15.67
C HIS A 78 3.30 2.89 14.19
N PHE A 79 2.29 2.67 13.35
CA PHE A 79 2.38 2.88 11.92
C PHE A 79 1.86 4.28 11.57
N ALA A 80 2.62 5.02 10.78
CA ALA A 80 2.27 6.37 10.32
C ALA A 80 1.93 6.43 8.83
N ASN A 81 2.23 5.38 8.08
CA ASN A 81 1.92 5.22 6.66
C ASN A 81 2.01 3.74 6.28
N VAL A 82 1.69 3.43 5.03
CA VAL A 82 1.54 2.06 4.53
C VAL A 82 2.82 1.45 3.95
N HIS A 83 3.92 2.22 3.89
CA HIS A 83 5.14 1.86 3.17
C HIS A 83 6.45 2.03 3.96
N GLY A 84 6.40 2.62 5.16
CA GLY A 84 7.54 2.77 6.08
C GLY A 84 8.50 3.93 5.79
N LEU A 85 8.09 4.95 5.02
CA LEU A 85 8.89 6.17 4.79
C LEU A 85 8.70 7.21 5.89
#